data_AF-A0A2A4QLQ7-F1
#
_entry.id   AF-A0A2A4QLQ7-F1
#
_cell.length_a   1.000
_cell.length_b   1.000
_cell.length_c   1.000
_cell.angle_alpha   90.00
_cell.angle_beta   90.00
_cell.angle_gamma   90.00
#
_symmetry.space_group_name_H-M   'P 1'
#
loop_
_entity.id
_entity.type
_entity.pdbx_description
1 polymer ?
#
loop_
_entity_poly.entity_id
_entity_poly.type
_entity_poly.pdbx_seq_one_letter_code
_entity_poly.pdbx_strand_id
1 'polypeptide(L)'
;PRGTYISLGTDLSRLIAKEVGDDLRVVGSGPSIGAVGNPAQAAALLKKADVWHAMPPATRTYLTTAQAPPMQHAVHATLIASNATSAQAVADYLATKMQTAPLIGDVEQAAQRIVNDALAYSTPLVYGGETTVELSKVVGKGGRNQELALRVVRLVKRAGLTGDWCFLSGGTDGRDGPTDAAGGLVDHTSFARLEAASIDLDRVLERHDSYPALAVIDDLLMTGATGTNVADLQIFLRPSPKT
;
A
#
# COMPACT_ATOMS: atom_id res chain seq x y z
N PRO A 1 34.34 -7.20 -16.57
CA PRO A 1 33.50 -6.04 -16.93
C PRO A 1 33.57 -4.98 -15.83
N ARG A 2 34.40 -3.94 -16.02
CA ARG A 2 34.43 -2.77 -15.14
C ARG A 2 33.13 -2.01 -15.36
N GLY A 3 32.29 -1.92 -14.32
CA GLY A 3 31.09 -1.10 -14.37
C GLY A 3 31.47 0.36 -14.62
N THR A 4 30.90 0.94 -15.66
CA THR A 4 31.05 2.36 -15.98
C THR A 4 30.28 3.15 -14.95
N TYR A 5 30.97 3.80 -14.01
CA TYR A 5 30.37 4.84 -13.18
C TYR A 5 30.35 6.12 -14.01
N ILE A 6 29.16 6.60 -14.37
CA ILE A 6 29.01 7.92 -14.97
C ILE A 6 29.24 8.94 -13.84
N SER A 7 30.32 9.70 -13.94
CA SER A 7 30.64 10.83 -13.06
C SER A 7 30.53 12.10 -13.90
N LEU A 8 29.42 12.85 -13.74
CA LEU A 8 29.23 14.14 -14.41
C LEU A 8 28.46 15.12 -13.49
N GLY A 9 29.17 15.89 -12.67
CA GLY A 9 28.63 17.09 -12.02
C GLY A 9 27.59 16.85 -10.91
N THR A 10 26.98 17.94 -10.41
CA THR A 10 25.88 17.88 -9.43
C THR A 10 24.66 17.21 -10.08
N ASP A 11 24.60 15.89 -10.01
CA ASP A 11 23.50 15.08 -10.54
C ASP A 11 22.25 15.27 -9.66
N LEU A 12 21.23 15.93 -10.21
CA LEU A 12 19.90 16.02 -9.61
C LEU A 12 19.12 14.75 -9.97
N SER A 13 18.90 13.87 -8.98
CA SER A 13 18.03 12.70 -9.17
C SER A 13 16.61 13.02 -8.73
N ARG A 14 15.63 12.88 -9.64
CA ARG A 14 14.20 12.94 -9.30
C ARG A 14 13.66 11.53 -9.12
N LEU A 15 13.07 11.25 -7.96
CA LEU A 15 12.64 9.91 -7.58
C LEU A 15 11.13 9.87 -7.32
N ILE A 16 10.53 8.73 -7.67
CA ILE A 16 9.18 8.34 -7.30
C ILE A 16 9.34 7.15 -6.35
N ALA A 17 8.81 7.26 -5.13
CA ALA A 17 8.88 6.18 -4.15
C ALA A 17 7.56 5.42 -4.11
N LYS A 18 7.63 4.12 -4.44
CA LYS A 18 6.53 3.18 -4.26
C LYS A 18 6.43 2.70 -2.80
N GLU A 19 7.59 2.47 -2.17
CA GLU A 19 7.66 1.89 -0.83
C GLU A 19 7.12 2.84 0.23
N VAL A 20 6.39 2.30 1.21
CA VAL A 20 5.94 3.06 2.37
C VAL A 20 7.12 3.30 3.29
N GLY A 21 7.66 4.53 3.24
CA GLY A 21 8.87 4.93 3.95
C GLY A 21 9.86 5.53 2.95
N ASP A 22 10.15 6.82 3.10
CA ASP A 22 10.89 7.62 2.12
C ASP A 22 12.42 7.35 2.10
N ASP A 23 12.86 6.13 2.40
CA ASP A 23 14.27 5.75 2.30
C ASP A 23 14.68 5.52 0.83
N LEU A 24 15.21 6.59 0.23
CA LEU A 24 15.63 6.63 -1.16
C LEU A 24 16.71 5.59 -1.52
N ARG A 25 17.37 4.97 -0.55
CA ARG A 25 18.33 3.88 -0.78
C ARG A 25 17.65 2.57 -1.17
N VAL A 26 16.37 2.41 -0.82
CA VAL A 26 15.57 1.22 -1.18
C VAL A 26 14.95 1.41 -2.57
N VAL A 27 14.57 2.65 -2.92
CA VAL A 27 13.95 2.98 -4.22
C VAL A 27 14.89 2.62 -5.36
N GLY A 28 14.51 1.61 -6.14
CA GLY A 28 15.34 1.11 -7.25
C GLY A 28 16.70 0.57 -6.82
N SER A 29 16.87 0.17 -5.54
CA SER A 29 18.15 -0.18 -4.91
C SER A 29 19.16 0.98 -4.80
N GLY A 30 18.69 2.23 -4.87
CA GLY A 30 19.49 3.42 -4.56
C GLY A 30 20.76 3.61 -5.39
N PRO A 31 20.77 3.37 -6.71
CA PRO A 31 21.99 3.40 -7.53
C PRO A 31 22.73 4.75 -7.46
N SER A 32 21.98 5.83 -7.21
CA SER A 32 22.49 7.20 -7.09
C SER A 32 22.57 7.70 -5.64
N ILE A 33 22.11 6.94 -4.65
CA ILE A 33 22.01 7.39 -3.25
C ILE A 33 23.04 6.68 -2.37
N GLY A 34 23.28 5.39 -2.64
CA GLY A 34 24.13 4.54 -1.84
C GLY A 34 23.39 3.29 -1.34
N ALA A 35 24.15 2.26 -1.03
CA ALA A 35 23.60 0.98 -0.59
C ALA A 35 23.00 1.07 0.83
N VAL A 36 21.92 0.32 1.07
CA VAL A 36 21.29 0.16 2.41
C VAL A 36 22.22 -0.56 3.40
N GLY A 37 23.15 -1.36 2.89
CA GLY A 37 24.14 -2.09 3.69
C GLY A 37 25.43 -2.37 2.93
N ASN A 38 26.29 -3.19 3.50
CA ASN A 38 27.61 -3.53 2.95
C ASN A 38 27.77 -5.05 2.69
N PRO A 39 28.82 -5.46 1.95
CA PRO A 39 29.07 -6.87 1.64
C PRO A 39 29.14 -7.79 2.86
N ALA A 40 29.74 -7.32 3.97
CA ALA A 40 29.84 -8.10 5.20
C ALA A 40 28.48 -8.30 5.88
N GLN A 41 27.62 -7.28 5.89
CA GLN A 41 26.24 -7.39 6.39
C GLN A 41 25.42 -8.37 5.52
N ALA A 42 25.55 -8.31 4.20
CA ALA A 42 24.90 -9.26 3.30
C ALA A 42 25.38 -10.71 3.55
N ALA A 43 26.69 -10.92 3.74
CA ALA A 43 27.24 -12.23 4.09
C ALA A 43 26.69 -12.74 5.44
N ALA A 44 26.60 -11.88 6.46
CA ALA A 44 26.04 -12.23 7.75
C ALA A 44 24.56 -12.61 7.65
N LEU A 45 23.77 -11.89 6.84
CA LEU A 45 22.36 -12.20 6.60
C LEU A 45 22.17 -13.56 5.91
N LEU A 46 22.96 -13.84 4.87
CA LEU A 46 22.92 -15.12 4.16
C LEU A 46 23.31 -16.30 5.06
N LYS A 47 24.26 -16.12 5.97
CA LYS A 47 24.63 -17.12 6.98
C LYS A 47 23.51 -17.32 8.00
N LYS A 48 22.92 -16.24 8.51
CA LYS A 48 21.79 -16.29 9.44
C LYS A 48 20.57 -17.00 8.83
N ALA A 49 20.36 -16.84 7.52
CA ALA A 49 19.29 -17.48 6.77
C ALA A 49 19.63 -18.90 6.27
N ASP A 50 20.79 -19.45 6.63
CA ASP A 50 21.27 -20.79 6.25
C ASP A 50 21.34 -21.07 4.73
N VAL A 51 21.48 -20.02 3.92
CA VAL A 51 21.59 -20.12 2.45
C VAL A 51 23.00 -19.81 1.94
N TRP A 52 23.92 -19.44 2.82
CA TRP A 52 25.30 -19.06 2.45
C TRP A 52 25.98 -20.12 1.60
N HIS A 53 25.91 -21.40 1.99
CA HIS A 53 26.59 -22.49 1.29
C HIS A 53 25.94 -22.86 -0.05
N ALA A 54 24.67 -22.50 -0.26
CA ALA A 54 23.96 -22.67 -1.53
C ALA A 54 24.34 -21.58 -2.56
N MET A 55 24.96 -20.47 -2.13
CA MET A 55 25.36 -19.40 -3.03
C MET A 55 26.54 -19.82 -3.94
N PRO A 56 26.58 -19.34 -5.20
CA PRO A 56 27.71 -19.57 -6.10
C PRO A 56 29.05 -19.16 -5.45
N PRO A 57 30.17 -19.88 -5.71
CA PRO A 57 31.48 -19.52 -5.19
C PRO A 57 31.87 -18.07 -5.44
N ALA A 58 31.59 -17.54 -6.64
CA ALA A 58 31.88 -16.15 -7.00
C ALA A 58 31.18 -15.13 -6.08
N THR A 59 29.91 -15.37 -5.73
CA THR A 59 29.13 -14.51 -4.81
C THR A 59 29.74 -14.51 -3.41
N ARG A 60 30.08 -15.70 -2.89
CA ARG A 60 30.72 -15.81 -1.57
C ARG A 60 32.06 -15.10 -1.55
N THR A 61 32.89 -15.29 -2.59
CA THR A 61 34.16 -14.59 -2.72
C THR A 61 33.96 -13.08 -2.71
N TYR A 62 33.09 -12.57 -3.57
CA TYR A 62 32.80 -11.13 -3.65
C TYR A 62 32.34 -10.57 -2.30
N LEU A 63 31.37 -11.20 -1.64
CA LEU A 63 30.84 -10.69 -0.36
C LEU A 63 31.85 -10.72 0.78
N THR A 64 32.90 -11.54 0.68
CA THR A 64 33.95 -11.65 1.69
C THR A 64 35.11 -10.70 1.43
N THR A 65 35.40 -10.39 0.16
CA THR A 65 36.58 -9.60 -0.23
C THR A 65 36.26 -8.16 -0.63
N ALA A 66 35.02 -7.89 -1.05
CA ALA A 66 34.62 -6.56 -1.47
C ALA A 66 34.57 -5.61 -0.28
N GLN A 67 35.23 -4.46 -0.43
CA GLN A 67 34.98 -3.30 0.41
C GLN A 67 33.80 -2.52 -0.18
N ALA A 68 32.96 -1.95 0.67
CA ALA A 68 31.91 -1.05 0.18
C ALA A 68 32.58 0.11 -0.56
N PRO A 69 32.18 0.39 -1.83
CA PRO A 69 32.76 1.51 -2.56
C PRO A 69 32.47 2.80 -1.77
N PRO A 70 33.45 3.69 -1.58
CA PRO A 70 33.21 4.98 -0.97
C PRO A 70 32.23 5.77 -1.84
N MET A 71 31.25 6.45 -1.23
CA MET A 71 30.42 7.41 -1.97
C MET A 71 31.32 8.51 -2.51
N GLN A 72 31.43 8.59 -3.83
CA GLN A 72 32.41 9.47 -4.47
C GLN A 72 31.97 10.94 -4.45
N HIS A 73 30.66 11.23 -4.38
CA HIS A 73 30.11 12.58 -4.35
C HIS A 73 28.80 12.68 -3.57
N ALA A 74 28.47 13.88 -3.08
CA ALA A 74 27.16 14.19 -2.51
C ALA A 74 26.13 14.30 -3.66
N VAL A 75 25.16 13.40 -3.68
CA VAL A 75 24.06 13.42 -4.65
C VAL A 75 22.88 14.17 -4.06
N HIS A 76 22.28 15.08 -4.83
CA HIS A 76 21.05 15.75 -4.44
C HIS A 76 19.86 14.99 -5.04
N ALA A 77 19.06 14.40 -4.17
CA ALA A 77 17.88 13.64 -4.55
C ALA A 77 16.62 14.35 -4.05
N THR A 78 15.64 14.49 -4.93
CA THR A 78 14.34 15.07 -4.59
C THR A 78 13.26 14.03 -4.84
N LEU A 79 12.51 13.72 -3.80
CA LEU A 79 11.29 12.93 -3.89
C LEU A 79 10.19 13.83 -4.46
N ILE A 80 9.71 13.52 -5.66
CA ILE A 80 8.71 14.36 -6.36
C ILE A 80 7.29 13.77 -6.30
N ALA A 81 7.18 12.48 -5.96
CA ALA A 81 5.92 11.80 -5.73
C ALA A 81 6.11 10.67 -4.71
N SER A 82 5.21 10.61 -3.75
CA SER A 82 5.13 9.56 -2.75
C SER A 82 3.68 9.34 -2.30
N ASN A 83 3.48 8.29 -1.51
CA ASN A 83 2.18 8.02 -0.90
C ASN A 83 1.73 9.19 -0.02
N ALA A 84 2.65 9.73 0.79
CA ALA A 84 2.40 10.89 1.65
C ALA A 84 2.01 12.14 0.86
N THR A 85 2.66 12.42 -0.27
CA THR A 85 2.27 13.53 -1.16
C THR A 85 0.84 13.37 -1.66
N SER A 86 0.46 12.14 -2.04
CA SER A 86 -0.88 11.87 -2.56
C SER A 86 -1.95 11.96 -1.46
N ALA A 87 -1.69 11.39 -0.29
CA ALA A 87 -2.59 11.47 0.87
C ALA A 87 -2.74 12.91 1.38
N GLN A 88 -1.66 13.70 1.38
CA GLN A 88 -1.72 15.12 1.73
C GLN A 88 -2.56 15.91 0.72
N ALA A 89 -2.42 15.67 -0.57
CA ALA A 89 -3.23 16.33 -1.59
C ALA A 89 -4.74 16.05 -1.42
N VAL A 90 -5.10 14.82 -1.06
CA VAL A 90 -6.50 14.47 -0.72
C VAL A 90 -6.95 15.19 0.55
N ALA A 91 -6.11 15.23 1.58
CA ALA A 91 -6.44 15.90 2.83
C ALA A 91 -6.67 17.41 2.63
N ASP A 92 -5.82 18.07 1.85
CA ASP A 92 -5.94 19.48 1.49
C ASP A 92 -7.24 19.75 0.72
N TYR A 93 -7.57 18.90 -0.26
CA TYR A 93 -8.81 19.00 -1.04
C TYR A 93 -10.06 18.89 -0.15
N LEU A 94 -10.02 17.99 0.84
CA LEU A 94 -11.12 17.77 1.78
C LEU A 94 -11.11 18.72 2.99
N ALA A 95 -10.15 19.65 3.05
CA ALA A 95 -9.93 20.52 4.21
C ALA A 95 -9.83 19.75 5.54
N THR A 96 -9.16 18.59 5.53
CA THR A 96 -8.92 17.71 6.69
C THR A 96 -7.43 17.48 6.92
N LYS A 97 -7.09 16.69 7.92
CA LYS A 97 -5.73 16.20 8.14
C LYS A 97 -5.60 14.76 7.70
N MET A 98 -4.51 14.44 7.01
CA MET A 98 -4.11 13.05 6.79
C MET A 98 -3.72 12.41 8.11
N GLN A 99 -4.00 11.12 8.24
CA GLN A 99 -3.60 10.32 9.39
C GLN A 99 -2.09 10.07 9.34
N THR A 100 -1.39 10.39 10.42
CA THR A 100 0.09 10.40 10.46
C THR A 100 0.70 9.00 10.41
N ALA A 101 0.05 8.02 11.05
CA ALA A 101 0.47 6.64 10.98
C ALA A 101 -0.07 5.99 9.69
N PRO A 102 0.79 5.46 8.81
CA PRO A 102 0.36 4.80 7.59
C PRO A 102 -0.37 3.49 7.90
N LEU A 103 -1.23 3.05 6.99
CA LEU A 103 -1.86 1.73 7.05
C LEU A 103 -0.92 0.69 6.46
N ILE A 104 -0.19 -0.04 7.29
CA ILE A 104 0.75 -1.08 6.89
C ILE A 104 0.39 -2.39 7.57
N GLY A 105 0.59 -3.49 6.86
CA GLY A 105 0.41 -4.83 7.40
C GLY A 105 -1.03 -5.32 7.24
N ASP A 106 -1.48 -6.12 8.20
CA ASP A 106 -2.72 -6.89 8.06
C ASP A 106 -3.97 -6.01 7.81
N VAL A 107 -4.74 -6.42 6.80
CA VAL A 107 -5.94 -5.69 6.33
C VAL A 107 -7.07 -5.66 7.37
N GLU A 108 -7.20 -6.67 8.25
CA GLU A 108 -8.22 -6.67 9.30
C GLU A 108 -7.90 -5.62 10.35
N GLN A 109 -6.62 -5.51 10.76
CA GLN A 109 -6.17 -4.47 11.68
C GLN A 109 -6.37 -3.06 11.09
N ALA A 110 -6.08 -2.89 9.80
CA ALA A 110 -6.34 -1.65 9.09
C ALA A 110 -7.83 -1.28 9.10
N ALA A 111 -8.72 -2.24 8.79
CA ALA A 111 -10.16 -2.02 8.81
C ALA A 111 -10.68 -1.63 10.21
N GLN A 112 -10.20 -2.31 11.26
CA GLN A 112 -10.57 -2.01 12.63
C GLN A 112 -10.16 -0.59 13.04
N ARG A 113 -8.96 -0.16 12.65
CA ARG A 113 -8.49 1.21 12.89
C ARG A 113 -9.38 2.24 12.20
N ILE A 114 -9.67 2.05 10.91
CA ILE A 114 -10.52 2.96 10.14
C ILE A 114 -11.91 3.11 10.78
N VAL A 115 -12.53 1.99 11.16
CA VAL A 115 -13.87 2.02 11.77
C VAL A 115 -13.84 2.66 13.16
N ASN A 116 -12.82 2.39 13.97
CA ASN A 116 -12.67 3.05 15.28
C ASN A 116 -12.54 4.57 15.13
N ASP A 117 -11.71 5.02 14.19
CA ASP A 117 -11.54 6.45 13.91
C ASP A 117 -12.86 7.05 13.38
N ALA A 118 -13.59 6.36 12.50
CA ALA A 118 -14.88 6.82 11.97
C ALA A 118 -15.99 6.90 13.05
N LEU A 119 -15.90 6.09 14.10
CA LEU A 119 -16.78 6.20 15.26
C LEU A 119 -16.40 7.38 16.15
N ALA A 120 -15.09 7.63 16.31
CA ALA A 120 -14.57 8.70 17.15
C ALA A 120 -14.69 10.10 16.53
N TYR A 121 -14.59 10.21 15.20
CA TYR A 121 -14.49 11.47 14.47
C TYR A 121 -15.56 11.61 13.40
N SER A 122 -16.11 12.82 13.24
CA SER A 122 -17.08 13.16 12.19
C SER A 122 -16.46 13.90 11.00
N THR A 123 -15.14 14.13 11.02
CA THR A 123 -14.38 14.73 9.92
C THR A 123 -13.98 13.67 8.89
N PRO A 124 -13.72 14.06 7.62
CA PRO A 124 -13.12 13.17 6.64
C PRO A 124 -11.81 12.56 7.15
N LEU A 125 -11.65 11.24 6.97
CA LEU A 125 -10.44 10.52 7.33
C LEU A 125 -9.69 10.15 6.07
N VAL A 126 -8.39 10.46 6.03
CA VAL A 126 -7.53 10.19 4.89
C VAL A 126 -6.31 9.43 5.37
N TYR A 127 -6.08 8.26 4.78
CA TYR A 127 -4.93 7.42 5.06
C TYR A 127 -4.17 7.18 3.77
N GLY A 128 -2.88 6.95 3.93
CA GLY A 128 -2.04 6.33 2.92
C GLY A 128 -1.33 5.12 3.53
N GLY A 129 -0.90 4.20 2.68
CA GLY A 129 -0.11 3.06 3.11
C GLY A 129 -0.13 1.93 2.09
N GLU A 130 0.15 0.73 2.58
CA GLU A 130 0.18 -0.49 1.80
C GLU A 130 -0.15 -1.67 2.72
N THR A 131 -1.38 -2.16 2.65
CA THR A 131 -1.83 -3.29 3.46
C THR A 131 -1.39 -4.62 2.85
N THR A 132 -1.58 -5.70 3.60
CA THR A 132 -1.33 -7.07 3.17
C THR A 132 -2.52 -7.94 3.55
N VAL A 133 -2.83 -8.91 2.69
CA VAL A 133 -3.80 -9.95 2.96
C VAL A 133 -3.04 -11.26 3.15
N GLU A 134 -3.26 -11.93 4.28
CA GLU A 134 -2.80 -13.30 4.44
C GLU A 134 -3.78 -14.23 3.74
N LEU A 135 -3.33 -14.86 2.65
CA LEU A 135 -4.16 -15.74 1.84
C LEU A 135 -4.27 -17.13 2.45
N SER A 136 -5.50 -17.66 2.48
CA SER A 136 -5.75 -19.06 2.82
C SER A 136 -5.36 -20.01 1.67
N LYS A 137 -5.53 -21.32 1.87
CA LYS A 137 -5.32 -22.33 0.81
C LYS A 137 -6.34 -22.23 -0.33
N VAL A 138 -7.51 -21.63 -0.06
CA VAL A 138 -8.57 -21.41 -1.04
C VAL A 138 -8.65 -19.92 -1.29
N VAL A 139 -8.30 -19.50 -2.51
CA VAL A 139 -8.21 -18.10 -2.89
C VAL A 139 -9.12 -17.86 -4.09
N GLY A 140 -10.06 -16.94 -3.92
CA GLY A 140 -10.90 -16.38 -4.97
C GLY A 140 -10.19 -15.27 -5.75
N LYS A 141 -10.97 -14.39 -6.38
CA LYS A 141 -10.44 -13.22 -7.09
C LYS A 141 -10.65 -11.97 -6.24
N GLY A 142 -9.59 -11.21 -6.02
CA GLY A 142 -9.64 -9.99 -5.22
C GLY A 142 -8.27 -9.37 -4.99
N GLY A 143 -8.23 -8.34 -4.17
CA GLY A 143 -7.01 -7.69 -3.72
C GLY A 143 -7.19 -7.04 -2.36
N ARG A 144 -6.11 -6.44 -1.84
CA ARG A 144 -6.08 -5.89 -0.48
C ARG A 144 -6.99 -4.69 -0.32
N ASN A 145 -7.12 -3.84 -1.34
CA ASN A 145 -8.00 -2.67 -1.29
C ASN A 145 -9.47 -3.08 -1.36
N GLN A 146 -9.79 -4.05 -2.22
CA GLN A 146 -11.11 -4.65 -2.32
C GLN A 146 -11.53 -5.35 -1.02
N GLU A 147 -10.62 -6.12 -0.40
CA GLU A 147 -10.87 -6.74 0.90
C GLU A 147 -11.03 -5.70 2.02
N LEU A 148 -10.20 -4.66 2.02
CA LEU A 148 -10.31 -3.59 3.00
C LEU A 148 -11.68 -2.91 2.94
N ALA A 149 -12.18 -2.61 1.73
CA ALA A 149 -13.51 -2.05 1.53
C ALA A 149 -14.61 -2.94 2.12
N LEU A 150 -14.61 -4.24 1.79
CA LEU A 150 -15.59 -5.20 2.31
C LEU A 150 -15.48 -5.41 3.83
N ARG A 151 -14.26 -5.40 4.40
CA ARG A 151 -14.06 -5.49 5.86
C ARG A 151 -14.59 -4.25 6.57
N VAL A 152 -14.44 -3.06 5.99
CA VAL A 152 -15.04 -1.82 6.51
C VAL A 152 -16.57 -1.94 6.51
N VAL A 153 -17.20 -2.41 5.43
CA VAL A 153 -18.67 -2.66 5.39
C VAL A 153 -19.09 -3.58 6.55
N ARG A 154 -18.40 -4.71 6.73
CA ARG A 154 -18.68 -5.66 7.80
C ARG A 154 -18.57 -5.03 9.19
N LEU A 155 -17.48 -4.31 9.45
CA LEU A 155 -17.20 -3.74 10.76
C LEU A 155 -18.12 -2.55 11.08
N VAL A 156 -18.42 -1.69 10.11
CA VAL A 156 -19.40 -0.61 10.25
C VAL A 156 -20.78 -1.18 10.62
N LYS A 157 -21.22 -2.23 9.91
CA LYS A 157 -22.48 -2.91 10.22
C LYS A 157 -22.50 -3.46 11.64
N ARG A 158 -21.42 -4.14 12.08
CA ARG A 158 -21.30 -4.69 13.44
C ARG A 158 -21.24 -3.60 14.52
N ALA A 159 -20.60 -2.48 14.24
CA ALA A 159 -20.53 -1.33 15.14
C ALA A 159 -21.84 -0.54 15.24
N GLY A 160 -22.82 -0.82 14.38
CA GLY A 160 -24.09 -0.10 14.36
C GLY A 160 -23.94 1.37 13.92
N LEU A 161 -22.90 1.69 13.16
CA LEU A 161 -22.75 3.04 12.62
C LEU A 161 -23.87 3.31 11.61
N THR A 162 -24.65 4.36 11.87
CA THR A 162 -25.82 4.74 11.07
C THR A 162 -25.59 6.07 10.35
N GLY A 163 -26.50 6.38 9.42
CA GLY A 163 -26.41 7.55 8.55
C GLY A 163 -25.54 7.31 7.32
N ASP A 164 -25.46 8.32 6.46
CA ASP A 164 -24.73 8.21 5.21
C ASP A 164 -23.23 8.16 5.50
N TRP A 165 -22.52 7.28 4.81
CA TRP A 165 -21.07 7.26 4.79
C TRP A 165 -20.61 6.63 3.48
N CYS A 166 -19.37 6.92 3.11
CA CYS A 166 -18.71 6.31 1.97
C CYS A 166 -17.24 6.05 2.32
N PHE A 167 -16.72 4.92 1.86
CA PHE A 167 -15.34 4.53 2.05
C PHE A 167 -14.74 4.09 0.71
N LEU A 168 -13.60 4.67 0.36
CA LEU A 168 -12.78 4.31 -0.77
C LEU A 168 -11.48 3.68 -0.26
N SER A 169 -11.08 2.56 -0.86
CA SER A 169 -9.71 2.04 -0.80
C SER A 169 -9.24 1.77 -2.21
N GLY A 170 -8.09 2.30 -2.61
CA GLY A 170 -7.60 2.13 -3.98
C GLY A 170 -6.08 2.21 -4.13
N GLY A 171 -5.53 1.33 -4.96
CA GLY A 171 -4.16 1.36 -5.43
C GLY A 171 -3.96 2.48 -6.45
N THR A 172 -2.93 3.30 -6.24
CA THR A 172 -2.65 4.47 -7.10
C THR A 172 -2.18 4.10 -8.50
N ASP A 173 -1.81 2.84 -8.74
CA ASP A 173 -1.48 2.31 -10.07
C ASP A 173 -2.70 1.84 -10.88
N GLY A 174 -3.87 1.91 -10.26
CA GLY A 174 -5.14 1.53 -10.86
C GLY A 174 -5.41 0.04 -10.87
N ARG A 175 -4.65 -0.76 -10.11
CA ARG A 175 -4.85 -2.20 -9.97
C ARG A 175 -4.74 -2.65 -8.52
N ASP A 176 -5.52 -3.67 -8.18
CA ASP A 176 -5.51 -4.30 -6.86
C ASP A 176 -5.61 -5.82 -7.02
N GLY A 177 -4.59 -6.52 -6.54
CA GLY A 177 -4.43 -7.96 -6.77
C GLY A 177 -4.34 -8.34 -8.26
N PRO A 178 -4.65 -9.59 -8.64
CA PRO A 178 -4.72 -10.03 -10.03
C PRO A 178 -6.05 -9.60 -10.69
N THR A 179 -6.40 -8.32 -10.61
CA THR A 179 -7.64 -7.75 -11.14
C THR A 179 -7.41 -6.48 -11.96
N ASP A 180 -8.46 -6.03 -12.65
CA ASP A 180 -8.51 -4.76 -13.39
C ASP A 180 -9.12 -3.61 -12.58
N ALA A 181 -9.55 -3.88 -11.35
CA ALA A 181 -10.03 -2.86 -10.43
C ALA A 181 -8.86 -2.27 -9.64
N ALA A 182 -8.92 -0.99 -9.31
CA ALA A 182 -7.99 -0.32 -8.42
C ALA A 182 -8.28 -0.61 -6.94
N GLY A 183 -9.48 -1.08 -6.61
CA GLY A 183 -9.91 -1.28 -5.24
C GLY A 183 -11.44 -1.34 -5.11
N GLY A 184 -11.97 -0.80 -4.02
CA GLY A 184 -13.41 -0.76 -3.75
C GLY A 184 -13.89 0.63 -3.29
N LEU A 185 -15.11 0.98 -3.68
CA LEU A 185 -15.83 2.17 -3.26
C LEU A 185 -17.18 1.74 -2.69
N VAL A 186 -17.27 1.69 -1.37
CA VAL A 186 -18.43 1.18 -0.64
C VAL A 186 -19.11 2.29 0.15
N ASP A 187 -20.38 2.11 0.48
CA ASP A 187 -21.19 3.08 1.19
C ASP A 187 -22.14 2.42 2.20
N HIS A 188 -22.90 3.25 2.92
CA HIS A 188 -23.90 2.83 3.91
C HIS A 188 -24.98 1.85 3.41
N THR A 189 -25.15 1.70 2.11
CA THR A 189 -26.10 0.77 1.47
C THR A 189 -25.44 -0.48 0.87
N SER A 190 -24.10 -0.55 0.79
CA SER A 190 -23.38 -1.71 0.25
C SER A 190 -23.76 -3.03 0.91
N PHE A 191 -23.93 -3.06 2.24
CA PHE A 191 -24.35 -4.28 2.94
C PHE A 191 -25.73 -4.76 2.48
N ALA A 192 -26.69 -3.83 2.34
CA ALA A 192 -28.02 -4.16 1.86
C ALA A 192 -28.02 -4.61 0.39
N ARG A 193 -27.14 -4.04 -0.46
CA ARG A 193 -26.93 -4.51 -1.84
C ARG A 193 -26.40 -5.94 -1.88
N LEU A 194 -25.44 -6.29 -1.02
CA LEU A 194 -24.92 -7.66 -0.89
C LEU A 194 -26.02 -8.64 -0.47
N GLU A 195 -26.82 -8.27 0.54
CA GLU A 195 -27.95 -9.10 1.01
C GLU A 195 -29.00 -9.30 -0.11
N ALA A 196 -29.36 -8.22 -0.82
CA ALA A 196 -30.30 -8.29 -1.94
C ALA A 196 -29.79 -9.19 -3.08
N ALA A 197 -28.46 -9.25 -3.28
CA ALA A 197 -27.81 -10.14 -4.23
C ALA A 197 -27.59 -11.58 -3.70
N SER A 198 -28.06 -11.89 -2.48
CA SER A 198 -27.82 -13.17 -1.80
C SER A 198 -26.33 -13.51 -1.63
N ILE A 199 -25.48 -12.49 -1.45
CA ILE A 199 -24.04 -12.63 -1.24
C ILE A 199 -23.74 -12.60 0.27
N ASP A 200 -23.16 -13.68 0.78
CA ASP A 200 -22.66 -13.77 2.14
C ASP A 200 -21.28 -13.11 2.26
N LEU A 201 -21.24 -11.93 2.87
CA LEU A 201 -20.03 -11.13 3.05
C LEU A 201 -18.94 -11.85 3.86
N ASP A 202 -19.30 -12.61 4.88
CA ASP A 202 -18.32 -13.33 5.70
C ASP A 202 -17.67 -14.45 4.89
N ARG A 203 -18.46 -15.16 4.09
CA ARG A 203 -17.95 -16.18 3.15
C ARG A 203 -17.09 -15.60 2.03
N VAL A 204 -17.44 -14.42 1.52
CA VAL A 204 -16.63 -13.71 0.52
C VAL A 204 -15.23 -13.42 1.07
N LEU A 205 -15.16 -12.88 2.30
CA LEU A 205 -13.90 -12.53 2.96
C LEU A 205 -13.08 -13.78 3.33
N GLU A 206 -13.72 -14.85 3.80
CA GLU A 206 -13.05 -16.13 4.09
C GLU A 206 -12.38 -16.74 2.84
N ARG A 207 -12.98 -16.54 1.67
CA ARG A 207 -12.51 -17.08 0.40
C ARG A 207 -11.60 -16.13 -0.38
N HIS A 208 -11.34 -14.92 0.11
CA HIS A 208 -10.61 -13.88 -0.64
C HIS A 208 -11.22 -13.59 -2.03
N ASP A 209 -12.56 -13.57 -2.10
CA ASP A 209 -13.30 -13.46 -3.36
C ASP A 209 -14.02 -12.10 -3.50
N SER A 210 -13.31 -11.03 -3.12
CA SER A 210 -13.86 -9.67 -3.00
C SER A 210 -14.24 -9.04 -4.33
N TYR A 211 -13.52 -9.36 -5.41
CA TYR A 211 -13.77 -8.79 -6.75
C TYR A 211 -15.19 -9.09 -7.26
N PRO A 212 -15.63 -10.36 -7.39
CA PRO A 212 -16.97 -10.63 -7.91
C PRO A 212 -18.07 -10.08 -6.99
N ALA A 213 -17.85 -10.07 -5.68
CA ALA A 213 -18.83 -9.53 -4.74
C ALA A 213 -19.05 -8.02 -4.93
N LEU A 214 -17.97 -7.25 -5.02
CA LEU A 214 -18.02 -5.82 -5.32
C LEU A 214 -18.58 -5.54 -6.71
N ALA A 215 -18.23 -6.38 -7.71
CA ALA A 215 -18.74 -6.22 -9.08
C ALA A 215 -20.26 -6.35 -9.16
N VAL A 216 -20.86 -7.30 -8.42
CA VAL A 216 -22.31 -7.52 -8.44
C VAL A 216 -23.09 -6.33 -7.86
N ILE A 217 -22.50 -5.62 -6.90
CA ILE A 217 -23.14 -4.47 -6.25
C ILE A 217 -22.69 -3.11 -6.81
N ASP A 218 -21.88 -3.13 -7.88
CA ASP A 218 -21.29 -1.96 -8.56
C ASP A 218 -20.37 -1.09 -7.67
N ASP A 219 -19.66 -1.73 -6.74
CA ASP A 219 -18.76 -1.06 -5.76
C ASP A 219 -17.27 -1.24 -6.09
N LEU A 220 -16.93 -1.69 -7.31
CA LEU A 220 -15.56 -1.72 -7.77
C LEU A 220 -15.05 -0.31 -8.08
N LEU A 221 -13.85 0.02 -7.59
CA LEU A 221 -13.17 1.23 -8.01
C LEU A 221 -12.43 0.99 -9.32
N MET A 222 -12.98 1.49 -10.43
CA MET A 222 -12.41 1.34 -11.77
C MET A 222 -11.75 2.64 -12.24
N THR A 223 -10.42 2.70 -12.21
CA THR A 223 -9.66 3.87 -12.72
C THR A 223 -8.97 3.61 -14.06
N GLY A 224 -8.75 2.34 -14.40
CA GLY A 224 -7.76 1.95 -15.41
C GLY A 224 -6.33 2.24 -14.96
N ALA A 225 -5.35 1.92 -15.81
CA ALA A 225 -3.94 2.17 -15.53
C ALA A 225 -3.66 3.69 -15.45
N THR A 226 -3.16 4.15 -14.31
CA THR A 226 -2.94 5.58 -14.04
C THR A 226 -1.59 6.10 -14.54
N GLY A 227 -0.64 5.19 -14.81
CA GLY A 227 0.73 5.53 -15.22
C GLY A 227 1.67 5.91 -14.06
N THR A 228 1.26 5.74 -12.80
CA THR A 228 2.09 5.95 -11.61
C THR A 228 1.88 4.81 -10.59
N ASN A 229 2.72 4.73 -9.54
CA ASN A 229 2.49 3.86 -8.39
C ASN A 229 3.19 4.42 -7.16
N VAL A 230 2.39 4.87 -6.20
CA VAL A 230 2.81 5.37 -4.88
C VAL A 230 1.98 4.72 -3.78
N ALA A 231 1.77 3.39 -3.89
CA ALA A 231 0.99 2.56 -2.98
C ALA A 231 -0.52 2.91 -2.94
N ASP A 232 -1.18 2.75 -1.79
CA ASP A 232 -2.64 2.83 -1.67
C ASP A 232 -3.11 4.12 -0.96
N LEU A 233 -4.33 4.55 -1.28
CA LEU A 233 -5.05 5.61 -0.60
C LEU A 233 -6.37 5.09 -0.03
N GLN A 234 -6.72 5.53 1.18
CA GLN A 234 -7.99 5.24 1.81
C GLN A 234 -8.68 6.52 2.30
N ILE A 235 -9.96 6.64 2.01
CA ILE A 235 -10.75 7.83 2.32
C ILE A 235 -12.07 7.38 2.93
N PHE A 236 -12.34 7.81 4.16
CA PHE A 236 -13.65 7.62 4.80
C PHE A 236 -14.35 8.97 4.94
N LEU A 237 -15.56 9.06 4.39
CA LEU A 237 -16.41 10.25 4.44
C LEU A 237 -17.70 9.94 5.20
N ARG A 238 -18.11 10.89 6.03
CA ARG A 238 -19.43 10.93 6.67
C ARG A 238 -19.91 12.38 6.67
N PRO A 239 -21.19 12.66 6.36
CA PRO A 239 -21.73 14.00 6.54
C PRO A 239 -21.54 14.44 7.99
N SER A 240 -21.29 15.72 8.19
CA SER A 240 -21.40 16.29 9.54
C SER A 240 -22.81 16.02 10.08
N PRO A 241 -22.96 15.66 11.37
CA PRO A 241 -24.28 15.53 11.97
C PRO A 241 -25.08 16.80 11.66
N LYS A 242 -26.28 16.65 11.09
CA LYS A 242 -27.20 17.78 10.96
C LYS A 242 -27.49 18.26 12.38
N THR A 243 -26.99 19.45 12.71
CA THR A 243 -27.32 20.17 13.94
C THR A 243 -28.79 20.53 13.97
#